data_AF-T1CH30-F1
#
_entry.id   AF-T1CH30-F1
#
_cell.length_a   1.000
_cell.length_b   1.000
_cell.length_c   1.000
_cell.angle_alpha   90.00
_cell.angle_beta   90.00
_cell.angle_gamma   90.00
#
_symmetry.space_group_name_H-M   'P 1'
#
loop_
_entity.id
_entity.type
_entity.pdbx_description
1 polymer ?
#
loop_
_entity_poly.entity_id
_entity_poly.type
_entity_poly.pdbx_seq_one_letter_code
_entity_poly.pdbx_strand_id
1 'polypeptide(L)'
;SASDSDGRARAPGRLVALAVAGLAASSAWAGPQAQLTVQYDRPVHAVSPTLYGLMTEEINHSYDGGLYAELIRDRVFFRREAHQFVKVWSVDQNAADGISISIDNRTGPSRALPYSLRLTAAKAGRHDS
;
A
#
# COMPACT_ATOMS: atom_id res chain seq x y z
N SER A 1 -7.08 62.59 28.98
CA SER A 1 -8.29 63.39 28.68
C SER A 1 -8.62 63.11 27.23
N ALA A 2 -9.60 62.25 26.91
CA ALA A 2 -11.00 62.64 26.64
C ALA A 2 -11.04 63.81 25.64
N SER A 3 -11.69 63.79 24.48
CA SER A 3 -12.93 63.15 24.02
C SER A 3 -12.92 63.38 22.50
N ASP A 4 -12.94 62.34 21.68
CA ASP A 4 -14.06 61.97 20.79
C ASP A 4 -14.91 63.12 20.24
N SER A 5 -14.90 63.26 18.91
CA SER A 5 -16.10 63.32 18.04
C SER A 5 -15.69 63.90 16.68
N ASP A 6 -15.96 63.20 15.57
CA ASP A 6 -17.18 63.50 14.81
C ASP A 6 -17.22 62.69 13.49
N GLY A 7 -18.39 62.09 13.24
CA GLY A 7 -18.62 61.11 12.21
C GLY A 7 -18.94 61.74 10.85
N ARG A 8 -18.21 61.32 9.81
CA ARG A 8 -18.63 61.49 8.41
C ARG A 8 -19.38 60.25 7.92
N ALA A 9 -20.66 60.43 7.66
CA ALA A 9 -21.44 59.57 6.78
C ALA A 9 -20.94 59.65 5.33
N ARG A 10 -20.94 58.52 4.59
CA ARG A 10 -21.61 58.31 3.29
C ARG A 10 -21.08 57.07 2.53
N ALA A 11 -21.98 56.09 2.41
CA ALA A 11 -22.22 55.11 1.33
C ALA A 11 -21.04 54.37 0.66
N PRO A 12 -20.99 53.01 0.70
CA PRO A 12 -20.12 52.23 -0.18
C PRO A 12 -20.70 52.22 -1.61
N GLY A 13 -20.05 52.97 -2.49
CA GLY A 13 -20.33 52.99 -3.91
C GLY A 13 -19.93 51.69 -4.62
N ARG A 14 -20.91 51.12 -5.33
CA ARG A 14 -20.77 50.63 -6.72
C ARG A 14 -19.50 49.83 -7.04
N LEU A 15 -19.41 48.57 -6.59
CA LEU A 15 -18.42 47.61 -7.09
C LEU A 15 -19.03 46.19 -7.26
N VAL A 16 -20.27 46.09 -7.74
CA VAL A 16 -20.92 44.78 -8.02
C VAL A 16 -21.51 44.75 -9.43
N ALA A 17 -20.75 45.17 -10.45
CA ALA A 17 -21.22 45.11 -11.84
C ALA A 17 -20.12 44.78 -12.87
N LEU A 18 -18.98 44.23 -12.45
CA LEU A 18 -17.89 43.85 -13.38
C LEU A 18 -17.43 42.38 -13.27
N ALA A 19 -18.21 41.50 -12.63
CA ALA A 19 -17.84 40.08 -12.52
C ALA A 19 -18.59 39.15 -13.50
N VAL A 20 -19.63 39.62 -14.19
CA VAL A 20 -20.48 38.74 -15.02
C VAL A 20 -20.03 38.67 -16.49
N ALA A 21 -19.23 39.62 -16.99
CA ALA A 21 -18.78 39.64 -18.39
C ALA A 21 -17.62 38.66 -18.70
N GLY A 22 -16.95 38.10 -17.70
CA GLY A 22 -15.78 37.22 -17.89
C GLY A 22 -16.09 35.77 -18.26
N LEU A 23 -17.35 35.32 -18.12
CA LEU A 23 -17.74 33.91 -18.30
C LEU A 23 -18.03 33.53 -19.78
N ALA A 24 -18.10 34.49 -20.70
CA ALA A 24 -18.48 34.22 -22.09
C ALA A 24 -17.30 33.91 -23.04
N ALA A 25 -16.05 34.03 -22.59
CA ALA A 25 -14.87 33.83 -23.44
C ALA A 25 -14.29 32.40 -23.41
N SER A 26 -15.06 31.41 -22.94
CA SER A 26 -14.69 30.00 -23.07
C SER A 26 -15.13 29.48 -24.45
N SER A 27 -14.73 30.13 -25.54
CA SER A 27 -14.83 29.52 -26.86
C SER A 27 -13.89 28.32 -26.86
N ALA A 28 -14.51 27.14 -26.91
CA ALA A 28 -13.87 25.85 -26.92
C ALA A 28 -12.63 25.85 -27.84
N TRP A 29 -11.49 25.44 -27.30
CA TRP A 29 -10.35 25.01 -28.09
C TRP A 29 -10.75 23.69 -28.78
N ALA A 30 -11.51 23.79 -29.87
CA ALA A 30 -11.70 22.67 -30.78
C ALA A 30 -10.39 22.55 -31.58
N GLY A 31 -9.49 21.67 -31.11
CA GLY A 31 -8.35 21.25 -31.92
C GLY A 31 -8.83 20.69 -33.27
N PRO A 32 -8.00 20.74 -34.33
CA PRO A 32 -8.37 20.17 -35.61
C PRO A 32 -8.86 18.73 -35.46
N GLN A 33 -9.95 18.41 -36.16
CA GLN A 33 -10.60 17.10 -36.06
C GLN A 33 -9.66 16.01 -36.58
N ALA A 34 -9.16 15.15 -35.70
CA ALA A 34 -8.31 14.03 -36.09
C ALA A 34 -9.13 13.00 -36.87
N GLN A 35 -8.59 12.56 -38.02
CA GLN A 35 -9.18 11.49 -38.84
C GLN A 35 -8.28 10.25 -38.80
N LEU A 36 -8.83 9.10 -38.41
CA LEU A 36 -8.18 7.79 -38.47
C LEU A 36 -8.89 6.95 -39.54
N THR A 37 -8.19 6.64 -40.63
CA THR A 37 -8.70 5.73 -41.67
C THR A 37 -8.12 4.33 -41.45
N VAL A 38 -8.98 3.31 -41.37
CA VAL A 38 -8.59 1.91 -41.18
C VAL A 38 -8.91 1.09 -42.43
N GLN A 39 -7.91 0.43 -43.00
CA GLN A 39 -8.10 -0.52 -44.12
C GLN A 39 -8.27 -1.93 -43.55
N TYR A 40 -9.51 -2.35 -43.33
CA TYR A 40 -9.82 -3.64 -42.68
C TYR A 40 -9.74 -4.84 -43.62
N ASP A 41 -9.74 -4.60 -44.94
CA ASP A 41 -9.74 -5.60 -46.00
C ASP A 41 -8.34 -5.90 -46.55
N ARG A 42 -7.30 -5.25 -46.02
CA ARG A 42 -5.91 -5.39 -46.46
C ARG A 42 -4.97 -5.75 -45.31
N PRO A 43 -5.03 -6.99 -44.79
CA PRO A 43 -4.11 -7.43 -43.74
C PRO A 43 -2.68 -7.43 -44.27
N VAL A 44 -1.76 -6.80 -43.53
CA VAL A 44 -0.35 -6.67 -43.95
C VAL A 44 0.49 -7.85 -43.45
N HIS A 45 0.27 -8.28 -42.19
CA HIS A 45 0.94 -9.43 -41.58
C HIS A 45 0.04 -10.09 -40.52
N ALA A 46 0.30 -11.36 -40.22
CA ALA A 46 -0.31 -12.03 -39.07
C ALA A 46 0.28 -11.50 -37.75
N VAL A 47 -0.58 -11.29 -36.75
CA VAL A 47 -0.14 -10.94 -35.39
C VAL A 47 0.32 -12.21 -34.68
N SER A 48 1.49 -12.17 -34.03
CA SER A 48 1.97 -13.32 -33.27
C SER A 48 1.02 -13.65 -32.11
N PRO A 49 0.65 -14.93 -31.90
CA PRO A 49 -0.09 -15.35 -30.70
C PRO A 49 0.66 -15.06 -29.39
N THR A 50 1.99 -14.89 -29.43
CA THR A 50 2.83 -14.60 -28.27
C THR A 50 3.21 -13.11 -28.16
N LEU A 51 2.49 -12.22 -28.87
CA LEU A 51 2.77 -10.78 -28.82
C LEU A 51 2.67 -10.21 -27.40
N TYR A 52 1.81 -10.79 -26.57
CA TYR A 52 1.61 -10.38 -25.18
C TYR A 52 1.96 -11.52 -24.23
N GLY A 53 2.67 -11.19 -23.15
CA GLY A 53 3.06 -12.12 -22.09
C GLY A 53 3.19 -11.40 -20.75
N LEU A 54 3.38 -12.18 -19.69
CA LEU A 54 3.61 -11.68 -18.34
C LEU A 54 5.08 -11.91 -17.96
N MET A 55 5.67 -10.92 -17.30
CA MET A 55 6.95 -11.07 -16.60
C MET A 55 6.64 -11.23 -15.12
N THR A 56 7.31 -12.19 -14.48
CA THR A 56 7.12 -12.48 -13.07
C THR A 56 8.47 -12.50 -12.35
N GLU A 57 8.55 -11.83 -11.21
CA GLU A 57 9.68 -11.85 -10.28
C GLU A 57 9.15 -11.82 -8.85
N GLU A 58 10.00 -12.09 -7.85
CA GLU A 58 9.66 -11.85 -6.43
C GLU A 58 9.99 -10.40 -6.07
N ILE A 59 9.00 -9.53 -6.22
CA ILE A 59 9.08 -8.13 -5.81
C ILE A 59 7.76 -7.74 -5.15
N ASN A 60 7.85 -7.03 -4.03
CA ASN A 60 6.67 -6.57 -3.29
C ASN A 60 5.68 -7.69 -2.89
N HIS A 61 6.16 -8.86 -2.48
CA HIS A 61 5.31 -10.02 -2.11
C HIS A 61 4.48 -10.58 -3.27
N SER A 62 4.99 -10.51 -4.50
CA SER A 62 4.29 -11.00 -5.70
C SER A 62 4.18 -12.53 -5.76
N TYR A 63 5.15 -13.29 -5.24
CA TYR A 63 4.99 -14.73 -5.03
C TYR A 63 4.68 -15.03 -3.57
N ASP A 64 5.65 -14.88 -2.67
CA ASP A 64 5.49 -15.19 -1.25
C ASP A 64 4.64 -14.11 -0.55
N GLY A 65 3.36 -14.42 -0.34
CA GLY A 65 2.34 -13.47 0.14
C GLY A 65 1.45 -12.91 -0.97
N GLY A 66 1.62 -13.37 -2.21
CA GLY A 66 0.84 -13.00 -3.39
C GLY A 66 0.36 -14.24 -4.14
N LEU A 67 0.99 -14.54 -5.28
CA LEU A 67 0.61 -15.65 -6.16
C LEU A 67 0.72 -17.02 -5.48
N TYR A 68 1.71 -17.21 -4.60
CA TYR A 68 1.82 -18.43 -3.81
C TYR A 68 0.86 -18.36 -2.63
N ALA A 69 -0.11 -19.26 -2.60
CA ALA A 69 -1.24 -19.26 -1.66
C ALA A 69 -0.87 -19.62 -0.21
N GLU A 70 0.39 -19.48 0.19
CA GLU A 70 0.79 -19.62 1.59
C GLU A 70 0.39 -18.37 2.39
N LEU A 71 -0.30 -18.59 3.51
CA LEU A 71 -0.81 -17.53 4.36
C LEU A 71 0.13 -17.24 5.54
N ILE A 72 0.98 -18.22 5.91
CA ILE A 72 1.91 -18.13 7.02
C ILE A 72 3.27 -17.64 6.49
N ARG A 73 3.59 -16.39 6.80
CA ARG A 73 4.92 -15.83 6.57
C ARG A 73 5.94 -16.47 7.51
N ASP A 74 7.18 -16.62 7.05
CA ASP A 74 8.28 -17.15 7.86
C ASP A 74 7.97 -18.54 8.49
N ARG A 75 7.25 -19.39 7.73
CA ARG A 75 6.78 -20.71 8.18
C ARG A 75 7.90 -21.71 8.50
N VAL A 76 9.12 -21.45 8.04
CA VAL A 76 10.30 -22.34 8.21
C VAL A 76 11.44 -21.69 9.01
N PHE A 77 11.21 -20.50 9.58
CA PHE A 77 12.17 -19.83 10.47
C PHE A 77 13.55 -19.58 9.83
N PHE A 78 13.58 -19.36 8.51
CA PHE A 78 14.82 -19.35 7.73
C PHE A 78 15.58 -18.02 7.89
N ARG A 79 16.83 -18.09 8.39
CA ARG A 79 17.83 -17.01 8.56
C ARG A 79 17.29 -15.57 8.60
N ARG A 80 16.84 -15.14 9.78
CA ARG A 80 16.46 -13.73 10.06
C ARG A 80 17.45 -12.96 10.92
N GLU A 81 18.63 -13.53 11.19
CA GLU A 81 19.67 -12.88 12.00
C GLU A 81 20.31 -11.65 11.33
N ALA A 82 20.06 -11.41 10.02
CA ALA A 82 20.67 -10.29 9.29
C ALA A 82 19.73 -9.09 9.01
N HIS A 83 18.42 -9.21 9.18
CA HIS A 83 17.48 -8.11 8.91
C HIS A 83 16.43 -8.00 10.03
N GLN A 84 16.68 -7.06 10.94
CA GLN A 84 15.96 -6.84 12.20
C GLN A 84 14.52 -6.32 12.03
N PHE A 85 13.96 -6.31 10.81
CA PHE A 85 12.83 -5.42 10.49
C PHE A 85 11.43 -6.03 10.51
N VAL A 86 11.24 -7.35 10.66
CA VAL A 86 9.87 -7.90 10.64
C VAL A 86 9.65 -8.99 11.67
N LYS A 87 9.34 -8.66 12.93
CA LYS A 87 8.87 -9.67 13.91
C LYS A 87 7.55 -10.31 13.40
N VAL A 88 7.65 -11.45 12.71
CA VAL A 88 6.48 -12.20 12.19
C VAL A 88 5.78 -12.99 13.30
N TRP A 89 6.57 -13.61 14.18
CA TRP A 89 6.07 -14.41 15.29
C TRP A 89 6.18 -13.64 16.62
N SER A 90 5.09 -13.64 17.39
CA SER A 90 5.04 -13.09 18.76
C SER A 90 4.18 -13.97 19.64
N VAL A 91 4.51 -14.01 20.94
CA VAL A 91 3.64 -14.62 21.95
C VAL A 91 2.43 -13.72 22.17
N ASP A 92 1.26 -14.32 22.32
CA ASP A 92 0.05 -13.60 22.71
C ASP A 92 0.24 -12.95 24.08
N GLN A 93 -0.22 -11.71 24.24
CA GLN A 93 -0.06 -10.95 25.48
C GLN A 93 -0.70 -11.62 26.70
N ASN A 94 -1.77 -12.40 26.52
CA ASN A 94 -2.43 -13.15 27.60
C ASN A 94 -1.66 -14.42 27.99
N ALA A 95 -0.66 -14.82 27.20
CA ALA A 95 0.22 -15.96 27.48
C ALA A 95 1.63 -15.51 27.89
N ALA A 96 1.89 -14.19 27.96
CA ALA A 96 3.23 -13.66 28.23
C ALA A 96 3.77 -14.06 29.61
N ASP A 97 2.88 -14.37 30.56
CA ASP A 97 3.22 -14.88 31.88
C ASP A 97 3.63 -16.36 31.78
N GLY A 98 4.91 -16.57 31.49
CA GLY A 98 5.53 -17.89 31.51
C GLY A 98 5.75 -18.51 30.13
N ILE A 99 5.17 -18.00 29.04
CA ILE A 99 5.47 -18.49 27.69
C ILE A 99 6.52 -17.60 27.01
N SER A 100 7.56 -18.21 26.46
CA SER A 100 8.54 -17.53 25.60
C SER A 100 8.82 -18.34 24.34
N ILE A 101 9.22 -17.64 23.26
CA ILE A 101 9.62 -18.26 21.99
C ILE A 101 11.05 -17.85 21.62
N SER A 102 11.77 -18.77 20.99
CA SER A 102 13.11 -18.53 20.44
C SER A 102 13.35 -19.41 19.21
N ILE A 103 14.32 -19.06 18.38
CA ILE A 103 14.75 -19.93 17.27
C ILE A 103 15.76 -20.96 17.81
N ASP A 104 15.55 -22.24 17.47
CA ASP A 104 16.55 -23.30 17.63
C ASP A 104 17.19 -23.60 16.27
N ASN A 105 18.51 -23.51 16.21
CA ASN A 105 19.32 -23.82 15.03
C ASN A 105 20.22 -25.05 15.24
N ARG A 106 20.10 -25.74 16.39
CA ARG A 106 20.87 -26.94 16.72
C ARG A 106 20.27 -28.19 16.11
N THR A 107 18.94 -28.18 15.94
CA THR A 107 18.17 -29.27 15.35
C THR A 107 17.03 -28.68 14.52
N GLY A 108 16.68 -29.35 13.43
CA GLY A 108 15.50 -29.04 12.63
C GLY A 108 14.90 -30.30 12.00
N PRO A 109 13.70 -30.21 11.42
CA PRO A 109 13.00 -31.38 10.88
C PRO A 109 13.76 -32.10 9.77
N SER A 110 14.68 -31.42 9.07
CA SER A 110 15.52 -32.03 8.04
C SER A 110 16.79 -31.21 7.78
N ARG A 111 17.70 -31.76 6.97
CA ARG A 111 18.89 -31.03 6.49
C ARG A 111 18.54 -29.77 5.70
N ALA A 112 17.40 -29.74 5.00
CA ALA A 112 16.94 -28.57 4.24
C ALA A 112 16.22 -27.53 5.12
N LEU A 113 15.69 -27.96 6.27
CA LEU A 113 14.98 -27.13 7.24
C LEU A 113 15.67 -27.23 8.61
N PRO A 114 16.82 -26.56 8.80
CA PRO A 114 17.66 -26.74 9.98
C PRO A 114 17.19 -25.93 11.20
N TYR A 115 16.13 -25.12 11.06
CA TYR A 115 15.61 -24.25 12.11
C TYR A 115 14.26 -24.75 12.63
N SER A 116 13.99 -24.50 13.91
CA SER A 116 12.70 -24.75 14.56
C SER A 116 12.33 -23.61 15.50
N LEU A 117 11.04 -23.36 15.70
CA LEU A 117 10.57 -22.48 16.77
C LEU A 117 10.50 -23.27 18.07
N ARG A 118 11.27 -22.83 19.07
CA ARG A 118 11.23 -23.39 20.43
C ARG A 118 10.29 -22.56 21.29
N LEU A 119 9.25 -23.21 21.80
CA LEU A 119 8.34 -22.69 22.81
C LEU A 119 8.79 -23.17 24.19
N THR A 120 8.96 -22.26 25.14
CA THR A 120 9.24 -22.58 26.54
C THR A 120 8.07 -22.12 27.40
N ALA A 121 7.53 -23.02 28.22
CA ALA A 121 6.50 -22.71 29.21
C ALA A 121 7.08 -22.83 30.62
N ALA A 122 6.97 -21.75 31.41
CA ALA A 122 7.15 -21.81 32.85
C ALA A 122 5.96 -22.60 33.44
N LYS A 123 6.25 -23.42 34.44
CA LYS A 123 5.28 -24.29 35.12
C LYS A 123 3.99 -23.54 35.44
N ALA A 124 2.84 -24.08 35.00
CA ALA A 124 1.54 -23.54 35.33
C ALA A 124 1.34 -23.48 36.86
N GLY A 125 1.02 -22.30 37.37
CA GLY A 125 0.45 -22.15 38.72
C GLY A 125 -1.04 -22.48 38.69
N ARG A 126 -1.56 -23.07 39.76
CA ARG A 126 -3.00 -23.29 39.92
C ARG A 126 -3.68 -21.92 40.02
N HIS A 127 -4.38 -21.51 38.98
CA HIS A 127 -5.27 -20.35 39.06
C HIS A 127 -6.59 -20.88 39.64
N ASP A 128 -6.76 -20.74 40.96
CA ASP A 128 -8.02 -21.07 41.61
C ASP A 128 -9.13 -20.19 41.01
N SER A 129 -10.20 -20.83 40.57
CA SER A 129 -11.45 -20.23 40.07
C SER A 129 -12.35 -19.79 41.21
#